data_AF-A0A9N9NPX6-F1
#
_entry.id   AF-A0A9N9NPX6-F1
#
_cell.length_a   1.000
_cell.length_b   1.000
_cell.length_c   1.000
_cell.angle_alpha   90.00
_cell.angle_beta   90.00
_cell.angle_gamma   90.00
#
_symmetry.space_group_name_H-M   'P 1'
#
loop_
_entity.id
_entity.type
_entity.pdbx_description
1 polymer ?
#
loop_
_entity_poly.entity_id
_entity_poly.type
_entity_poly.pdbx_seq_one_letter_code
_entity_poly.pdbx_strand_id
1 'polypeptide(L)'
;MDDPNDNNVASLYRQAFHLSELAVKEDNKGNKELARNSYLEVIRIFETILRLETEKKQKNLVWAKGQEYYIRVQQLDAELKTNL
;
A
#
# COMPACT_ATOMS: atom_id res chain seq x y z
N MET A 1 9.41 17.72 -18.33
CA MET A 1 10.14 16.50 -18.70
C MET A 1 10.37 15.76 -17.41
N ASP A 2 9.54 14.77 -17.12
CA ASP A 2 9.67 13.94 -15.92
C ASP A 2 10.75 12.89 -16.18
N ASP A 3 11.77 12.87 -15.33
CA ASP A 3 12.85 11.89 -15.38
C ASP A 3 12.28 10.50 -15.02
N PRO A 4 12.43 9.47 -15.88
CA PRO A 4 11.91 8.12 -15.62
C PRO A 4 12.60 7.41 -14.44
N ASN A 5 13.58 8.05 -13.80
CA ASN A 5 14.35 7.49 -12.69
C ASN A 5 14.25 8.31 -11.38
N ASP A 6 13.24 9.18 -11.27
CA ASP A 6 13.02 9.98 -10.06
C ASP A 6 12.46 9.09 -8.94
N ASN A 7 13.38 8.37 -8.27
CA ASN A 7 13.23 7.75 -6.95
C ASN A 7 13.02 8.82 -5.85
N ASN A 8 12.22 9.82 -6.18
CA ASN A 8 11.85 10.91 -5.31
C ASN A 8 10.76 10.40 -4.38
N VAL A 9 11.00 10.49 -3.09
CA VAL A 9 10.05 10.09 -2.05
C VAL A 9 8.65 10.68 -2.29
N ALA A 10 8.57 11.88 -2.86
CA ALA A 10 7.30 12.51 -3.22
C ALA A 10 6.53 11.78 -4.34
N SER A 11 7.19 11.20 -5.34
CA SER A 11 6.52 10.43 -6.40
C SER A 11 5.97 9.12 -5.83
N LEU A 12 6.75 8.46 -4.97
CA LEU A 12 6.34 7.25 -4.24
C LEU A 12 5.12 7.51 -3.35
N TYR A 13 5.08 8.65 -2.65
CA TYR A 13 3.90 9.04 -1.87
C TYR A 13 2.64 9.20 -2.73
N ARG A 14 2.74 9.85 -3.89
CA ARG A 14 1.60 9.99 -4.81
C ARG A 14 1.13 8.64 -5.34
N GLN A 15 2.08 7.78 -5.72
CA GLN A 15 1.78 6.43 -6.19
C GLN A 15 1.08 5.61 -5.10
N ALA A 16 1.63 5.62 -3.88
CA ALA A 16 1.05 4.90 -2.74
C ALA A 16 -0.35 5.42 -2.41
N PHE A 17 -0.59 6.73 -2.48
CA PHE A 17 -1.90 7.33 -2.26
C PHE A 17 -2.95 6.80 -3.26
N HIS A 18 -2.67 6.89 -4.57
CA HIS A 18 -3.61 6.42 -5.59
C HIS A 18 -3.89 4.92 -5.52
N LEU A 19 -2.86 4.11 -5.26
CA LEU A 19 -3.05 2.66 -5.08
C LEU A 19 -3.80 2.33 -3.80
N SER A 20 -3.62 3.11 -2.73
CA SER A 20 -4.38 2.96 -1.49
C SER A 20 -5.87 3.25 -1.70
N GLU A 21 -6.20 4.30 -2.45
CA GLU A 21 -7.59 4.61 -2.81
C GLU A 21 -8.23 3.48 -3.62
N LEU A 22 -7.48 2.93 -4.60
CA LEU A 22 -7.93 1.77 -5.36
C LEU A 22 -8.15 0.55 -4.45
N ALA A 23 -7.18 0.21 -3.61
CA ALA A 23 -7.27 -0.94 -2.71
C ALA A 23 -8.50 -0.86 -1.81
N VAL A 24 -8.72 0.30 -1.17
CA VAL A 24 -9.89 0.53 -0.30
C VAL A 24 -11.20 0.48 -1.09
N LYS A 25 -11.24 1.07 -2.29
CA LYS A 25 -12.44 1.05 -3.14
C LYS A 25 -12.83 -0.37 -3.53
N GLU A 26 -11.87 -1.19 -3.93
CA GLU A 26 -12.12 -2.57 -4.33
C GLU A 26 -12.45 -3.46 -3.13
N ASP A 27 -11.83 -3.20 -1.97
CA ASP A 27 -12.17 -3.85 -0.70
C ASP A 27 -13.64 -3.61 -0.33
N ASN A 28 -14.08 -2.34 -0.38
CA ASN A 28 -15.46 -1.95 -0.09
C ASN A 28 -16.48 -2.54 -1.08
N LYS A 29 -16.07 -2.83 -2.32
CA LYS A 29 -16.91 -3.51 -3.31
C LYS A 29 -16.98 -5.03 -3.09
N GLY A 30 -16.16 -5.59 -2.21
CA GLY A 30 -16.02 -7.03 -2.03
C GLY A 30 -15.15 -7.70 -3.10
N ASN A 31 -14.39 -6.94 -3.88
CA ASN A 31 -13.46 -7.47 -4.88
C ASN A 31 -12.15 -7.90 -4.19
N LYS A 32 -12.26 -8.96 -3.36
CA LYS A 32 -11.24 -9.36 -2.39
C LYS A 32 -9.86 -9.64 -2.99
N GLU A 33 -9.78 -10.32 -4.12
CA GLU A 33 -8.49 -10.61 -4.78
C GLU A 33 -7.80 -9.32 -5.27
N LEU A 34 -8.56 -8.42 -5.89
CA LEU A 34 -8.03 -7.17 -6.42
C LEU A 34 -7.61 -6.23 -5.28
N ALA A 35 -8.42 -6.14 -4.23
CA ALA A 35 -8.11 -5.40 -3.01
C ALA A 35 -6.81 -5.92 -2.38
N ARG A 36 -6.68 -7.24 -2.22
CA ARG A 36 -5.49 -7.89 -1.66
C ARG A 36 -4.24 -7.56 -2.46
N ASN A 37 -4.28 -7.71 -3.77
CA ASN A 37 -3.14 -7.43 -4.64
C ASN A 37 -2.75 -5.94 -4.60
N SER A 38 -3.74 -5.05 -4.56
CA SER A 38 -3.52 -3.60 -4.47
C SER A 38 -2.88 -3.21 -3.13
N TYR A 39 -3.36 -3.74 -2.00
CA TYR A 39 -2.72 -3.50 -0.69
C TYR A 39 -1.28 -4.00 -0.64
N LEU A 40 -0.99 -5.19 -1.21
CA LEU A 40 0.38 -5.71 -1.29
C LEU A 40 1.30 -4.79 -2.10
N GLU A 41 0.81 -4.20 -3.19
CA GLU A 41 1.57 -3.24 -3.98
C GLU A 41 1.87 -1.95 -3.19
N VAL A 42 0.86 -1.41 -2.48
CA VAL A 42 1.05 -0.26 -1.58
C VAL A 42 2.10 -0.54 -0.52
N ILE A 43 2.08 -1.73 0.09
CA ILE A 43 3.05 -2.13 1.12
C ILE A 43 4.48 -2.12 0.56
N ARG A 44 4.70 -2.64 -0.66
CA ARG A 44 6.02 -2.61 -1.31
C ARG A 44 6.52 -1.18 -1.57
N ILE A 45 5.61 -0.26 -1.90
CA ILE A 45 5.94 1.16 -2.07
C ILE A 45 6.27 1.78 -0.70
N PHE A 46 5.48 1.48 0.33
CA PHE A 46 5.75 1.93 1.70
C PHE A 46 7.11 1.45 2.21
N GLU A 47 7.52 0.21 1.93
CA GLU A 47 8.87 -0.27 2.26
C GLU A 47 9.96 0.56 1.57
N THR A 48 9.74 0.97 0.33
CA THR A 48 10.66 1.84 -0.41
C THR A 48 10.71 3.24 0.19
N ILE A 49 9.56 3.82 0.53
CA ILE A 49 9.47 5.10 1.25
C ILE A 49 10.19 5.01 2.59
N LEU A 50 10.01 3.94 3.37
CA LEU A 50 10.66 3.79 4.67
C LEU A 50 12.20 3.71 4.58
N ARG A 51 12.74 3.25 3.45
CA ARG A 51 14.20 3.26 3.20
C ARG A 51 14.72 4.64 2.83
N LEU A 52 13.93 5.43 2.09
CA LEU A 52 14.36 6.71 1.52
C LEU A 52 13.99 7.93 2.38
N GLU A 53 12.87 7.87 3.08
CA GLU A 53 12.36 8.96 3.92
C GLU A 53 13.27 9.15 5.15
N THR A 54 13.60 10.42 5.39
CA THR A 54 14.48 10.88 6.47
C THR A 54 13.69 11.50 7.62
N GLU A 55 12.49 12.03 7.34
CA GLU A 55 11.65 12.66 8.34
C GLU A 55 10.95 11.60 9.20
N LYS A 56 11.35 11.54 10.48
CA LYS A 56 10.92 10.49 11.42
C LYS A 56 9.40 10.42 11.56
N LYS A 57 8.69 11.55 11.60
CA LYS A 57 7.24 11.57 11.74
C LYS A 57 6.58 10.97 10.49
N GLN A 58 7.03 11.29 9.29
CA GLN A 58 6.55 10.68 8.05
C GLN A 58 6.83 9.18 8.01
N LYS A 59 8.02 8.72 8.41
CA LYS A 59 8.34 7.28 8.51
C LYS A 59 7.37 6.57 9.43
N ASN A 60 7.08 7.14 10.61
CA ASN A 60 6.16 6.53 11.57
C ASN A 60 4.74 6.43 11.01
N LEU A 61 4.27 7.45 10.28
CA LEU A 61 2.95 7.43 9.64
C LEU A 61 2.87 6.34 8.56
N VAL A 62 3.87 6.25 7.69
CA VAL A 62 3.95 5.22 6.64
C VAL A 62 4.00 3.83 7.25
N TRP A 63 4.83 3.64 8.29
CA TRP A 63 4.96 2.37 8.98
C TRP A 63 3.64 1.93 9.62
N ALA A 64 2.98 2.83 10.37
CA ALA A 64 1.69 2.53 11.00
C ALA A 64 0.63 2.14 9.96
N LYS A 65 0.54 2.91 8.87
CA LYS A 65 -0.41 2.60 7.79
C LYS A 65 -0.08 1.29 7.07
N GLY A 66 1.20 0.99 6.89
CA GLY A 66 1.66 -0.28 6.35
C GLY A 66 1.26 -1.47 7.22
N GLN A 67 1.29 -1.34 8.55
CA GLN A 67 0.82 -2.39 9.45
C GLN A 67 -0.70 -2.63 9.31
N GLU A 68 -1.50 -1.57 9.20
CA GLU A 68 -2.94 -1.69 8.96
C GLU A 68 -3.24 -2.45 7.66
N TYR A 69 -2.55 -2.10 6.57
CA TYR A 69 -2.73 -2.78 5.28
C TYR A 69 -2.23 -4.22 5.30
N TYR A 70 -1.14 -4.51 6.01
CA TYR A 70 -0.65 -5.87 6.17
C TYR A 70 -1.64 -6.75 6.94
N ILE A 71 -2.27 -6.22 8.00
CA ILE A 71 -3.34 -6.91 8.73
C ILE A 71 -4.54 -7.16 7.80
N ARG A 72 -4.94 -6.17 7.00
CA ARG A 72 -6.07 -6.34 6.07
C ARG A 72 -5.78 -7.39 5.01
N VAL A 73 -4.56 -7.46 4.47
CA VAL A 73 -4.14 -8.52 3.54
C VAL A 73 -4.28 -9.90 4.17
N GLN A 74 -3.86 -10.09 5.42
CA GLN A 74 -4.01 -11.38 6.12
C GLN A 74 -5.49 -11.78 6.30
N GLN A 75 -6.36 -10.81 6.59
CA GLN A 75 -7.80 -11.04 6.69
C GLN A 75 -8.38 -11.46 5.33
N LEU A 76 -8.04 -10.73 4.26
CA LEU A 76 -8.46 -11.07 2.90
C LEU A 76 -7.95 -12.46 2.49
N ASP A 77 -6.72 -12.83 2.86
CA ASP A 77 -6.16 -14.17 2.64
C ASP A 77 -6.96 -15.26 3.34
N ALA A 78 -7.41 -15.01 4.58
CA ALA A 78 -8.25 -15.95 5.30
C ALA A 78 -9.63 -16.07 4.64
N GLU A 79 -10.26 -14.94 4.31
CA GLU A 79 -11.57 -14.88 3.66
C GLU A 79 -11.57 -15.58 2.29
N LEU A 80 -10.51 -15.44 1.49
CA LEU A 80 -10.37 -16.09 0.19
C LEU A 80 -10.18 -17.61 0.31
N LYS A 81 -9.48 -18.08 1.35
CA LYS A 81 -9.31 -19.52 1.61
C LYS A 81 -10.59 -20.20 2.08
N THR A 82 -11.46 -19.49 2.80
CA THR A 82 -12.74 -20.03 3.29
C THR A 82 -13.81 -20.15 2.18
N ASN A 83 -13.60 -19.50 1.04
CA ASN A 83 -14.53 -19.51 -0.09
C ASN A 83 -14.18 -20.56 -1.17
N LEU A 84 -13.22 -21.45 -0.90
CA LEU A 84 -12.87 -22.63 -1.71
C LEU A 84 -13.52 -23.89 -1.13
#